data_AF-A0A8S3AV92-F1
#
_entry.id   AF-A0A8S3AV92-F1
#
_cell.length_a   1.000
_cell.length_b   1.000
_cell.length_c   1.000
_cell.angle_alpha   90.00
_cell.angle_beta   90.00
_cell.angle_gamma   90.00
#
_symmetry.space_group_name_H-M   'P 1'
#
loop_
_entity.id
_entity.type
_entity.pdbx_description
1 polymer ?
#
loop_
_entity_poly.entity_id
_entity_poly.type
_entity_poly.pdbx_seq_one_letter_code
_entity_poly.pdbx_strand_id
1 'polypeptide(L)' 'HKSGGKKQIGVTVTDIDGKLWKFRAHDRSHAESAEIHEQVDRMSKRIIEHGHKYDASWIVRPIEPDDA' A
#
# COMPACT_ATOMS: atom_id res chain seq x y z
N HIS A 1 -4.09 -2.30 -25.24
CA HIS A 1 -4.09 -3.42 -24.28
C HIS A 1 -3.20 -3.06 -23.09
N LYS A 2 -3.76 -2.76 -21.91
CA LYS A 2 -2.98 -2.62 -20.67
C LYS A 2 -3.15 -3.94 -19.90
N SER A 3 -2.12 -4.80 -19.91
CA SER A 3 -2.09 -5.98 -19.04
C SER A 3 -1.84 -5.52 -17.60
N GLY A 4 -2.92 -5.27 -16.86
CA GLY A 4 -2.83 -5.05 -15.43
C GLY A 4 -2.49 -6.38 -14.74
N GLY A 5 -1.23 -6.60 -14.40
CA GLY A 5 -0.84 -7.71 -13.54
C GLY A 5 -1.58 -7.62 -12.21
N LYS A 6 -2.28 -8.69 -11.81
CA LYS A 6 -2.89 -8.75 -10.48
C LYS A 6 -1.76 -8.73 -9.45
N LYS A 7 -1.60 -7.61 -8.73
CA LYS A 7 -0.62 -7.48 -7.65
C LYS A 7 -0.93 -8.57 -6.61
N GLN A 8 -0.07 -9.58 -6.51
CA GLN A 8 -0.13 -10.50 -5.38
C GLN A 8 0.28 -9.73 -4.13
N ILE A 9 -0.55 -9.83 -3.10
CA ILE A 9 -0.24 -9.21 -1.80
C ILE A 9 0.98 -9.93 -1.23
N GLY A 10 2.03 -9.17 -0.95
CA GLY A 10 3.26 -9.69 -0.34
C GLY A 10 2.97 -10.37 0.99
N VAL A 11 3.72 -11.42 1.29
CA VAL A 11 3.66 -12.12 2.58
C VAL A 11 5.08 -12.21 3.11
N THR A 12 5.25 -11.83 4.37
CA THR A 12 6.51 -12.02 5.09
C THR A 12 6.30 -13.07 6.17
N VAL A 13 7.26 -13.98 6.31
CA VAL A 13 7.27 -14.99 7.38
C VAL A 13 8.48 -14.71 8.26
N THR A 14 8.28 -14.71 9.58
CA THR A 14 9.34 -14.40 10.56
C THR A 14 9.24 -15.35 11.74
N ASP A 15 10.38 -15.87 12.21
CA ASP A 15 10.46 -16.61 13.46
C ASP A 15 10.50 -15.63 14.64
N ILE A 16 9.60 -15.81 15.60
CA ILE A 16 9.60 -15.08 16.87
C ILE A 16 9.38 -16.12 17.97
N ASP A 17 10.38 -16.27 18.85
CA ASP A 17 10.41 -17.24 19.95
C ASP A 17 10.20 -18.70 19.53
N GLY A 18 10.79 -19.11 18.40
CA GLY A 18 10.70 -20.48 17.87
C GLY A 18 9.35 -20.81 17.24
N LYS A 19 8.52 -19.79 16.98
CA LYS A 19 7.26 -19.91 16.24
C LYS A 19 7.32 -19.08 14.97
N LEU A 20 6.89 -19.68 13.86
CA LEU A 20 6.75 -18.98 12.58
C LEU A 20 5.46 -18.15 12.56
N TRP A 21 5.62 -16.85 12.38
CA TRP A 21 4.55 -15.88 12.20
C TRP A 21 4.44 -15.46 10.74
N LYS A 22 3.22 -15.37 10.24
CA LYS A 22 2.93 -14.94 8.86
C LYS A 22 2.27 -13.58 8.90
N PHE A 23 2.92 -12.60 8.28
CA PHE A 23 2.41 -11.24 8.13
C PHE A 23 1.98 -11.02 6.68
N ARG A 24 0.74 -10.59 6.49
CA ARG A 24 0.23 -10.22 5.17
C ARG A 24 0.49 -8.72 4.97
N ALA A 25 1.11 -8.35 3.85
CA ALA A 25 1.25 -6.94 3.49
C ALA A 25 -0.15 -6.30 3.37
N HIS A 26 -0.32 -5.10 3.93
CA HIS A 26 -1.62 -4.43 4.04
C HIS A 26 -2.67 -5.20 4.83
N ASP A 27 -2.28 -6.01 5.81
CA ASP A 27 -3.22 -6.51 6.80
C ASP A 27 -3.83 -5.33 7.59
N ARG A 28 -5.15 -5.20 7.52
CA ARG A 28 -5.95 -4.18 8.21
C ARG A 28 -6.93 -4.80 9.22
N SER A 29 -6.70 -6.05 9.61
CA SER A 29 -7.58 -6.77 10.53
C SER A 29 -7.54 -6.23 11.96
N HIS A 30 -6.48 -5.50 12.33
CA HIS A 30 -6.39 -4.83 13.63
C HIS A 30 -7.31 -3.60 13.67
N ALA A 31 -8.10 -3.45 14.75
CA ALA A 31 -9.08 -2.37 14.89
C ALA A 31 -8.46 -0.97 14.74
N GLU A 32 -7.32 -0.74 15.40
CA GLU A 32 -6.58 0.52 15.28
C GLU A 32 -6.08 0.79 13.84
N SER A 33 -5.70 -0.27 13.11
CA SER A 33 -5.29 -0.13 11.70
C SER A 33 -6.47 0.31 10.83
N ALA A 34 -7.67 -0.25 11.08
CA ALA A 34 -8.88 0.15 10.39
C ALA A 34 -9.22 1.63 10.64
N GLU A 35 -9.16 2.09 11.89
CA GLU A 35 -9.41 3.49 12.27
C GLU A 35 -8.42 4.46 11.60
N ILE A 36 -7.13 4.13 11.62
CA ILE A 36 -6.08 4.94 10.96
C ILE A 36 -6.37 5.05 9.46
N HIS A 37 -6.70 3.93 8.80
CA HIS A 37 -7.00 3.94 7.37
C HIS A 37 -8.27 4.74 7.03
N GLU A 38 -9.29 4.69 7.88
CA GLU A 38 -10.49 5.52 7.70
C GLU A 38 -10.15 7.01 7.78
N GLN A 39 -9.30 7.42 8.71
CA GLN A 39 -8.86 8.82 8.81
C GLN A 39 -8.05 9.25 7.58
N VAL A 40 -7.15 8.40 7.09
CA VAL A 40 -6.38 8.65 5.87
C VAL A 40 -7.31 8.84 4.67
N ASP A 41 -8.33 7.98 4.52
CA ASP A 41 -9.30 8.08 3.43
C ASP A 41 -10.12 9.38 3.52
N ARG A 42 -10.56 9.75 4.73
CA ARG A 42 -11.30 11.00 4.97
C ARG A 42 -10.45 12.22 4.60
N MET A 43 -9.19 12.26 5.03
CA MET A 43 -8.27 13.36 4.71
C MET A 43 -7.97 13.44 3.22
N SER A 44 -7.76 12.29 2.57
CA SER A 44 -7.49 12.21 1.14
C SER A 44 -8.66 12.75 0.32
N LYS A 45 -9.91 12.40 0.67
CA LYS A 45 -11.11 12.95 0.04
C LYS A 45 -11.17 14.47 0.17
N ARG A 46 -10.93 15.00 1.38
CA ARG A 46 -10.94 16.45 1.63
C ARG A 46 -9.91 17.18 0.77
N ILE A 47 -8.69 16.65 0.65
CA ILE A 47 -7.63 17.22 -0.21
C ILE A 47 -8.09 17.28 -1.68
N ILE A 48 -8.69 16.20 -2.19
CA ILE A 48 -9.19 16.11 -3.56
C ILE A 48 -10.34 17.11 -3.81
N GLU A 49 -11.29 17.22 -2.88
CA GLU A 49 -12.43 18.16 -2.96
C GLU A 49 -11.99 19.63 -3.05
N HIS A 50 -10.86 19.97 -2.40
CA HIS A 50 -10.26 21.30 -2.49
C HIS A 50 -9.39 21.52 -3.75
N GLY A 51 -9.45 20.60 -4.73
CA GLY A 51 -8.77 20.75 -6.02
C GLY A 51 -7.31 20.28 -6.02
N HIS A 52 -6.81 19.72 -4.91
CA HIS A 52 -5.49 19.11 -4.90
C HIS A 52 -5.54 17.73 -5.53
N LYS A 53 -5.15 17.65 -6.80
CA LYS A 53 -4.99 16.38 -7.49
C LYS A 53 -3.65 15.76 -7.10
N TYR A 54 -3.68 14.50 -6.66
CA TYR A 54 -2.46 13.73 -6.46
C TYR A 54 -1.71 13.65 -7.80
N ASP A 55 -0.57 14.33 -7.87
CA ASP A 55 0.36 14.21 -8.98
C ASP A 55 1.38 13.12 -8.62
N ALA A 56 1.29 11.98 -9.31
CA ALA A 56 2.23 10.88 -9.10
C ALA A 56 3.54 11.06 -9.88
N SER A 57 3.63 12.08 -10.76
CA SER A 57 4.75 12.25 -11.69
C SER A 57 6.10 12.45 -10.99
N TRP A 58 6.10 12.95 -9.76
CA TRP A 58 7.32 13.14 -8.97
C TRP A 58 7.77 11.89 -8.19
N ILE A 59 6.92 10.87 -8.05
CA ILE A 59 7.24 9.62 -7.32
C ILE A 59 7.45 8.45 -8.26
N VAL A 60 6.80 8.47 -9.43
CA VAL A 60 6.85 7.37 -10.39
C VAL A 60 7.95 7.65 -11.40
N ARG A 61 9.09 6.98 -11.24
CA ARG A 61 10.09 6.84 -12.30
C ARG A 61 9.87 5.52 -13.05
N PRO A 62 10.06 5.49 -14.38
CA PRO A 62 10.14 4.24 -15.10
C PRO A 62 11.30 3.41 -14.54
N ILE A 63 11.06 2.11 -14.35
CA ILE A 63 12.09 1.14 -13.99
C ILE A 63 12.91 0.91 -15.27
N GLU A 64 14.20 1.21 -15.24
CA GLU A 64 15.08 0.92 -16.38
C GLU A 64 15.36 -0.59 -16.44
N PRO A 65 15.75 -1.14 -17.62
CA PRO A 65 15.99 -2.58 -17.79
C PRO A 65 16.99 -3.18 -16.78
N ASP A 66 17.88 -2.33 -16.26
CA ASP A 66 18.94 -2.70 -15.31
C ASP A 66 18.49 -2.63 -13.84
N ASP A 67 17.28 -2.13 -13.56
CA ASP A 67 16.68 -2.03 -12.22
C ASP A 67 15.79 -3.24 -11.85
N ALA A 68 15.72 -4.28 -12.71
CA ALA A 68 14.82 -5.43 -12.60
C ALA A 68 15.47 -6.72 -12.07
#